data_AF-A0A6P8I3E8-F1
#
_entry.id   AF-A0A6P8I3E8-F1
#
_cell.length_a   1.000
_cell.length_b   1.000
_cell.length_c   1.000
_cell.angle_alpha   90.00
_cell.angle_beta   90.00
_cell.angle_gamma   90.00
#
_symmetry.space_group_name_H-M   'P 1'
#
loop_
_entity.id
_entity.type
_entity.pdbx_description
1 polymer ?
#
loop_
_entity_poly.entity_id
_entity_poly.type
_entity_poly.pdbx_seq_one_letter_code
_entity_poly.pdbx_strand_id
1 'polypeptide(L)'
;MKSVFLVLCFIGATLAFEECSSGSECGKDRCCLFNKVCFPKLPKYAPCNTKSAQKCGCKDGLSCKVTRELTIAGNLIQIKQCMPANEDIKVEKLTNQDVQETLQPGSTNPAPNPAGRFYPGKKCQNASDCFWPNTCCLFESRCGFKLPKYFTCYFTSKHKCDCMNGYVCKTTTTVMLPVVGTPFPIKQCVPTSDA
;
A
#
# COMPACT_ATOMS: atom_id res chain seq x y z
N MET A 1 -61.93 29.69 -1.48
CA MET A 1 -61.20 28.85 -2.46
C MET A 1 -59.86 29.54 -2.71
N LYS A 2 -58.85 29.36 -1.85
CA LYS A 2 -57.73 28.39 -1.97
C LYS A 2 -57.13 28.32 -3.38
N SER A 3 -56.14 29.16 -3.65
CA SER A 3 -55.06 28.84 -4.60
C SER A 3 -53.76 28.85 -3.81
N VAL A 4 -53.25 27.64 -3.59
CA VAL A 4 -52.06 27.33 -2.81
C VAL A 4 -50.83 27.60 -3.68
N PHE A 5 -49.94 28.46 -3.22
CA PHE A 5 -48.57 28.59 -3.73
C PHE A 5 -47.82 27.29 -3.43
N LEU A 6 -47.61 26.46 -4.45
CA LEU A 6 -46.80 25.26 -4.32
C LEU A 6 -45.35 25.62 -4.67
N VAL A 7 -44.64 26.11 -3.65
CA VAL A 7 -43.19 26.25 -3.66
C VAL A 7 -42.60 24.84 -3.64
N LEU A 8 -42.20 24.33 -4.80
CA LEU A 8 -41.40 23.11 -4.90
C LEU A 8 -39.95 23.46 -4.54
N CYS A 9 -39.64 23.50 -3.25
CA CYS A 9 -38.28 23.37 -2.75
C CYS A 9 -37.78 21.94 -3.04
N PHE A 10 -37.29 21.70 -4.25
CA PHE A 10 -36.39 20.59 -4.49
C PHE A 10 -35.06 20.92 -3.79
N ILE A 11 -34.92 20.50 -2.54
CA ILE A 11 -33.60 20.32 -1.91
C ILE A 11 -33.00 19.06 -2.56
N GLY A 12 -32.64 19.19 -3.84
CA GLY A 12 -31.68 18.31 -4.45
C GLY A 12 -30.34 18.67 -3.82
N ALA A 13 -29.79 17.79 -3.00
CA ALA A 13 -28.36 17.78 -2.77
C ALA A 13 -27.70 17.39 -4.10
N THR A 14 -27.64 18.35 -5.03
CA THR A 14 -26.69 18.30 -6.13
C THR A 14 -25.33 18.18 -5.46
N LEU A 15 -24.70 17.01 -5.61
CA LEU A 15 -23.25 16.93 -5.53
C LEU A 15 -22.74 17.93 -6.55
N ALA A 16 -22.50 19.16 -6.12
CA ALA A 16 -21.98 20.24 -6.94
C ALA A 16 -20.55 19.82 -7.27
N PHE A 17 -20.42 19.09 -8.36
CA PHE A 17 -19.16 18.82 -9.00
C PHE A 17 -18.67 20.18 -9.50
N GLU A 18 -17.74 20.77 -8.74
CA GLU A 18 -17.12 22.03 -9.07
C GLU A 18 -16.45 21.90 -10.44
N GLU A 19 -16.94 22.66 -11.40
CA GLU A 19 -16.43 22.66 -12.75
C GLU A 19 -15.07 23.34 -12.79
N CYS A 20 -14.22 22.92 -13.72
CA CYS A 20 -12.91 23.52 -13.89
C CYS A 20 -12.44 23.40 -15.33
N SER A 21 -11.63 24.36 -15.76
CA SER A 21 -10.90 24.32 -17.04
C SER A 21 -9.43 23.98 -16.87
N SER A 22 -8.88 24.21 -15.67
CA SER A 22 -7.49 23.96 -15.30
C SER A 22 -7.34 23.48 -13.86
N GLY A 23 -6.21 22.83 -13.55
CA GLY A 23 -5.96 22.29 -12.21
C GLY A 23 -5.86 23.33 -11.09
N SER A 24 -5.52 24.59 -11.42
CA SER A 24 -5.43 25.70 -10.46
C SER A 24 -6.79 26.11 -9.87
N GLU A 25 -7.89 25.83 -10.57
CA GLU A 25 -9.24 26.21 -10.13
C GLU A 25 -9.77 25.33 -8.99
N CYS A 26 -9.22 24.12 -8.82
CA CYS A 26 -9.77 23.13 -7.91
C CYS A 26 -9.30 23.24 -6.45
N GLY A 27 -8.38 24.16 -6.17
CA GLY A 27 -7.77 24.30 -4.85
C GLY A 27 -6.76 23.20 -4.52
N LYS A 28 -6.30 23.19 -3.26
CA LYS A 28 -5.24 22.28 -2.78
C LYS A 28 -5.68 20.82 -2.82
N ASP A 29 -4.74 19.92 -3.13
CA ASP A 29 -4.95 18.46 -3.20
C ASP A 29 -6.05 18.00 -4.17
N ARG A 30 -6.40 18.85 -5.15
CA ARG A 30 -7.37 18.54 -6.20
C ARG A 30 -6.76 18.80 -7.58
N CYS A 31 -7.41 18.25 -8.59
CA CYS A 31 -6.99 18.27 -9.98
C CYS A 31 -8.23 18.49 -10.84
N CYS A 32 -8.03 19.06 -12.02
CA CYS A 32 -9.11 19.16 -12.98
C CYS A 32 -9.16 17.92 -13.87
N LEU A 33 -10.10 17.02 -13.59
CA LEU A 33 -10.27 15.78 -14.31
C LEU A 33 -10.97 16.06 -15.64
N PHE A 34 -10.32 15.68 -16.74
CA PHE A 34 -10.77 15.91 -18.12
C PHE A 34 -11.08 17.39 -18.46
N ASN A 35 -10.48 18.35 -17.75
CA ASN A 35 -10.78 19.78 -17.90
C ASN A 35 -12.28 20.09 -17.73
N LYS A 36 -12.94 19.39 -16.81
CA LYS A 36 -14.38 19.53 -16.57
C LYS A 36 -14.76 19.56 -15.10
N VAL A 37 -14.14 18.71 -14.27
CA VAL A 37 -14.56 18.56 -12.87
C VAL A 37 -13.38 18.45 -11.93
N CYS A 38 -13.46 19.14 -10.81
CA CYS A 38 -12.47 19.06 -9.75
C CYS A 38 -12.57 17.74 -8.99
N PHE A 39 -11.51 16.95 -9.07
CA PHE A 39 -11.40 15.63 -8.45
C PHE A 39 -10.26 15.63 -7.40
N PRO A 40 -10.35 14.85 -6.32
CA PRO A 40 -9.25 14.72 -5.37
C PRO A 40 -8.01 14.05 -6.00
N LYS A 41 -6.82 14.58 -5.69
CA LYS A 41 -5.54 13.92 -5.97
C LYS A 41 -5.38 12.66 -5.12
N LEU A 42 -4.57 11.72 -5.60
CA LEU A 42 -4.37 10.42 -4.97
C LEU A 42 -3.65 10.56 -3.61
N PRO A 43 -4.20 10.04 -2.50
CA PRO A 43 -3.59 10.12 -1.18
C PRO A 43 -2.38 9.19 -1.05
N LYS A 44 -1.66 9.30 0.07
CA LYS A 44 -0.52 8.44 0.40
C LYS A 44 -0.92 6.96 0.32
N TYR A 45 -0.05 6.14 -0.27
CA TYR A 45 -0.22 4.72 -0.55
C TYR A 45 -1.25 4.33 -1.61
N ALA A 46 -2.02 5.28 -2.15
CA ALA A 46 -2.95 4.99 -3.24
C ALA A 46 -2.20 4.50 -4.48
N PRO A 47 -2.78 3.54 -5.23
CA PRO A 47 -2.17 3.05 -6.44
C PRO A 47 -2.21 4.14 -7.52
N CYS A 48 -1.08 4.36 -8.18
CA CYS A 48 -0.93 5.41 -9.19
C CYS A 48 -0.57 4.87 -10.58
N ASN A 49 -0.61 3.53 -10.76
CA ASN A 49 -0.35 2.83 -12.02
C ASN A 49 -1.63 2.39 -12.76
N THR A 50 -2.80 2.90 -12.37
CA THR A 50 -4.03 2.48 -13.03
C THR A 50 -4.22 3.30 -14.30
N LYS A 51 -4.19 2.64 -15.46
CA LYS A 51 -4.72 3.19 -16.72
C LYS A 51 -6.22 3.57 -16.64
N SER A 52 -6.86 3.45 -15.47
CA SER A 52 -8.28 3.72 -15.26
C SER A 52 -8.53 5.14 -14.77
N ALA A 53 -9.24 5.90 -15.61
CA ALA A 53 -10.23 6.94 -15.32
C ALA A 53 -9.85 8.20 -14.51
N GLN A 54 -8.91 8.14 -13.57
CA GLN A 54 -8.49 9.28 -12.76
C GLN A 54 -7.12 9.75 -13.27
N LYS A 55 -7.10 10.73 -14.19
CA LYS A 55 -5.86 11.39 -14.68
C LYS A 55 -5.15 12.23 -13.60
N CYS A 56 -5.61 12.13 -12.37
CA CYS A 56 -5.13 12.93 -11.26
C CYS A 56 -3.92 12.28 -10.63
N GLY A 57 -2.84 13.05 -10.51
CA GLY A 57 -1.62 12.60 -9.84
C GLY A 57 -1.78 12.46 -8.33
N CYS A 58 -0.67 12.13 -7.67
CA CYS A 58 -0.58 12.12 -6.22
C CYS A 58 -0.74 13.51 -5.62
N LYS A 59 -1.20 13.58 -4.36
CA LYS A 59 -1.26 14.82 -3.57
C LYS A 59 0.10 15.51 -3.50
N ASP A 60 0.08 16.78 -3.15
CA ASP A 60 1.31 17.57 -3.06
C ASP A 60 2.26 16.98 -2.00
N GLY A 61 3.56 16.95 -2.30
CA GLY A 61 4.56 16.26 -1.47
C GLY A 61 4.62 14.73 -1.67
N LEU A 62 3.78 14.16 -2.54
CA LEU A 62 3.83 12.75 -2.94
C LEU A 62 4.24 12.61 -4.41
N SER A 63 4.79 11.44 -4.72
CA SER A 63 5.25 11.05 -6.05
C SER A 63 4.85 9.61 -6.33
N CYS A 64 4.53 9.30 -7.59
CA CYS A 64 4.20 7.94 -7.98
C CYS A 64 5.47 7.11 -8.10
N LYS A 65 5.76 6.28 -7.09
CA LYS A 65 6.99 5.47 -7.01
C LYS A 65 6.66 3.98 -7.07
N VAL A 66 7.56 3.21 -7.69
CA VAL A 66 7.51 1.75 -7.64
C VAL A 66 7.80 1.32 -6.21
N THR A 67 6.90 0.57 -5.60
CA THR A 67 7.08 0.03 -4.25
C THR A 67 7.38 -1.46 -4.29
N ARG A 68 6.82 -2.18 -5.27
CA ARG A 68 6.97 -3.63 -5.41
C ARG A 68 7.11 -4.07 -6.86
N GLU A 69 7.85 -5.14 -7.04
CA GLU A 69 7.98 -5.90 -8.26
C GLU A 69 7.49 -7.32 -8.00
N LEU A 70 6.44 -7.74 -8.70
CA LEU A 70 5.91 -9.11 -8.62
C LEU A 70 6.32 -9.85 -9.89
N THR A 71 6.92 -11.02 -9.75
CA THR A 71 7.12 -11.93 -10.89
C THR A 71 6.03 -12.98 -10.87
N ILE A 72 5.02 -12.83 -11.74
CA ILE A 72 3.89 -13.76 -11.86
C ILE A 72 3.95 -14.49 -13.20
N ALA A 73 4.08 -15.82 -13.18
CA ALA A 73 4.15 -16.67 -14.39
C ALA A 73 5.16 -16.15 -15.45
N GLY A 74 6.32 -15.65 -15.01
CA GLY A 74 7.37 -15.11 -15.88
C GLY A 74 7.21 -13.63 -16.24
N ASN A 75 6.07 -13.00 -15.93
CA ASN A 75 5.84 -11.57 -16.18
C ASN A 75 6.19 -10.71 -14.97
N LEU A 76 6.93 -9.62 -15.20
CA LEU A 76 7.24 -8.61 -14.19
C LEU A 76 6.11 -7.58 -14.10
N ILE A 77 5.46 -7.50 -12.94
CA ILE A 77 4.41 -6.53 -12.64
C ILE A 77 4.96 -5.53 -11.61
N GLN A 78 4.98 -4.25 -11.98
CA GLN A 78 5.36 -3.18 -11.08
C GLN A 78 4.14 -2.55 -10.42
N ILE A 79 4.11 -2.61 -9.10
CA ILE A 79 3.14 -1.89 -8.29
C ILE A 79 3.72 -0.51 -8.00
N LYS A 80 2.98 0.54 -8.38
CA LYS A 80 3.31 1.92 -8.06
C LYS A 80 2.29 2.51 -7.11
N GLN A 81 2.76 3.22 -6.10
CA GLN A 81 1.93 3.90 -5.11
C GLN A 81 2.37 5.36 -4.94
N CYS A 82 1.47 6.21 -4.46
CA CYS A 82 1.81 7.56 -4.05
C CYS A 82 2.63 7.54 -2.76
N MET A 83 3.91 7.82 -2.87
CA MET A 83 4.89 7.79 -1.78
C MET A 83 5.51 9.18 -1.57
N PRO A 84 6.05 9.50 -0.38
CA PRO A 84 6.70 10.80 -0.15
C PRO A 84 7.76 11.11 -1.23
N ALA A 85 7.71 12.33 -1.78
CA ALA A 85 8.60 12.74 -2.86
C ALA A 85 10.08 12.70 -2.43
N ASN A 86 10.35 13.10 -1.18
CA ASN A 86 11.69 13.27 -0.63
C ASN A 86 12.23 12.02 0.10
N GLU A 87 11.55 10.87 0.00
CA GLU A 87 12.02 9.61 0.59
C GLU A 87 12.41 8.60 -0.48
N ASP A 88 13.56 7.96 -0.33
CA ASP A 88 13.93 6.81 -1.16
C ASP A 88 13.12 5.57 -0.74
N ILE A 89 12.44 4.97 -1.72
CA ILE A 89 11.61 3.80 -1.50
C ILE A 89 12.37 2.57 -1.99
N LYS A 90 12.69 1.68 -1.06
CA LYS A 90 13.31 0.40 -1.39
C LYS A 90 12.29 -0.51 -2.07
N VAL A 91 12.51 -0.82 -3.34
CA VAL A 91 11.64 -1.71 -4.11
C VAL A 91 11.77 -3.14 -3.59
N GLU A 92 10.65 -3.71 -3.15
CA GLU A 92 10.56 -5.09 -2.69
C GLU A 92 10.21 -6.02 -3.87
N LYS A 93 11.01 -7.06 -4.08
CA LYS A 93 10.79 -8.05 -5.13
C LYS A 93 10.10 -9.28 -4.54
N LEU A 94 8.90 -9.57 -5.01
CA LEU A 94 8.08 -10.70 -4.59
C LEU A 94 8.01 -11.75 -5.69
N THR A 95 8.22 -13.01 -5.30
CA THR A 95 8.15 -14.17 -6.18
C THR A 95 6.72 -14.72 -6.31
N ASN A 96 6.50 -15.66 -7.22
CA ASN A 96 5.24 -16.40 -7.32
C ASN A 96 4.81 -17.01 -5.96
N GLN A 97 5.75 -17.57 -5.21
CA GLN A 97 5.47 -18.17 -3.90
C GLN A 97 4.99 -17.14 -2.90
N ASP A 98 5.62 -15.96 -2.89
CA ASP A 98 5.22 -14.84 -2.05
C ASP A 98 3.78 -14.40 -2.37
N VAL A 99 3.46 -14.24 -3.66
CA VAL A 99 2.11 -13.86 -4.09
C VAL A 99 1.05 -14.89 -3.66
N GLN A 100 1.36 -16.19 -3.77
CA GLN A 100 0.43 -17.25 -3.36
C GLN A 100 0.22 -17.26 -1.84
N GLU A 101 1.27 -17.07 -1.05
CA GLU A 101 1.15 -16.94 0.41
C GLU A 101 0.28 -15.73 0.82
N THR A 102 0.31 -14.63 0.06
CA THR A 102 -0.57 -13.47 0.30
C THR A 102 -2.04 -13.82 0.10
N LEU A 103 -2.34 -14.51 -0.99
CA LEU A 103 -3.70 -14.81 -1.41
C LEU A 103 -4.30 -15.93 -0.56
N GLN A 104 -3.46 -16.87 -0.13
CA GLN A 104 -3.82 -18.01 0.70
C GLN A 104 -2.74 -18.23 1.77
N PRO A 105 -2.90 -17.65 2.97
CA PRO A 105 -1.96 -17.84 4.07
C PRO A 105 -1.80 -19.33 4.41
N GLY A 106 -0.55 -19.82 4.43
CA GLY A 106 -0.23 -21.23 4.68
C GLY A 106 -0.30 -22.16 3.46
N SER A 107 -0.59 -21.64 2.25
CA SER A 107 -0.63 -22.42 1.01
C SER A 107 0.74 -22.90 0.51
N THR A 108 1.81 -22.24 0.95
CA THR A 108 3.18 -22.63 0.62
C THR A 108 3.81 -23.36 1.79
N ASN A 109 4.09 -24.66 1.64
CA ASN A 109 5.09 -25.32 2.47
C ASN A 109 6.42 -24.63 2.19
N PRO A 110 7.07 -23.97 3.16
CA PRO A 110 8.34 -23.31 2.91
C PRO A 110 9.36 -24.37 2.53
N ALA A 111 9.74 -24.42 1.24
CA ALA A 111 10.99 -25.05 0.87
C ALA A 111 12.10 -24.32 1.63
N PRO A 112 13.06 -25.03 2.26
CA PRO A 112 14.14 -24.39 2.97
C PRO A 112 14.95 -23.60 1.96
N ASN A 113 14.73 -22.29 1.89
CA ASN A 113 15.51 -21.41 1.03
C ASN A 113 16.61 -20.77 1.90
N PRO A 114 17.85 -21.27 1.83
CA PRO A 114 18.94 -20.80 2.69
C PRO A 114 19.43 -19.38 2.34
N ALA A 115 18.86 -18.70 1.33
CA ALA A 115 19.35 -17.41 0.83
C ALA A 115 18.62 -16.16 1.37
N GLY A 116 17.64 -16.30 2.26
CA GLY A 116 16.90 -15.17 2.83
C GLY A 116 17.65 -14.42 3.94
N ARG A 117 18.60 -13.54 3.58
CA ARG A 117 19.25 -12.53 4.45
C ARG A 117 19.61 -13.01 5.87
N PHE A 118 20.70 -13.76 5.94
CA PHE A 118 21.46 -14.04 7.16
C PHE A 118 22.08 -12.74 7.73
N TYR A 119 21.89 -12.40 9.02
CA TYR A 119 22.77 -11.65 9.98
C TYR A 119 21.99 -11.13 11.22
N PRO A 120 22.46 -11.26 12.51
CA PRO A 120 23.55 -12.07 13.06
C PRO A 120 23.06 -13.15 14.07
N GLY A 121 23.16 -14.42 13.64
CA GLY A 121 23.92 -15.48 14.33
C GLY A 121 23.45 -16.08 15.66
N LYS A 122 22.82 -15.32 16.57
CA LYS A 122 22.48 -15.81 17.90
C LYS A 122 21.22 -16.67 17.84
N LYS A 123 21.28 -17.87 18.41
CA LYS A 123 20.08 -18.68 18.65
C LYS A 123 19.17 -17.95 19.64
N CYS A 124 17.87 -18.05 19.42
CA CYS A 124 16.85 -17.51 20.31
C CYS A 124 15.69 -18.51 20.39
N GLN A 125 14.96 -18.47 21.51
CA GLN A 125 13.65 -19.09 21.68
C GLN A 125 12.55 -18.03 21.66
N ASN A 126 12.83 -16.86 22.23
CA ASN A 126 11.89 -15.74 22.31
C ASN A 126 12.51 -14.44 21.78
N ALA A 127 11.66 -13.46 21.47
CA ALA A 127 12.11 -12.14 21.00
C ALA A 127 13.03 -11.42 22.01
N SER A 128 12.85 -11.67 23.31
CA SER A 128 13.69 -11.13 24.39
C SER A 128 15.15 -11.60 24.33
N ASP A 129 15.42 -12.72 23.67
CA ASP A 129 16.79 -13.25 23.56
C ASP A 129 17.64 -12.45 22.58
N CYS A 130 16.99 -11.65 21.74
CA CYS A 130 17.59 -10.75 20.77
C CYS A 130 17.75 -9.36 21.41
N PHE A 131 18.95 -9.10 21.91
CA PHE A 131 19.27 -7.91 22.71
C PHE A 131 19.11 -6.56 21.97
N TRP A 132 19.17 -6.58 20.64
CA TRP A 132 19.23 -5.36 19.84
C TRP A 132 17.83 -4.77 19.58
N PRO A 133 17.69 -3.43 19.56
CA PRO A 133 16.44 -2.81 19.14
C PRO A 133 16.12 -3.23 17.70
N ASN A 134 14.83 -3.31 17.36
CA ASN A 134 14.38 -3.72 16.03
C ASN A 134 14.83 -5.13 15.61
N THR A 135 15.02 -6.03 16.58
CA THR A 135 15.23 -7.46 16.31
C THR A 135 14.08 -8.32 16.78
N CYS A 136 14.02 -9.54 16.25
CA CYS A 136 13.01 -10.54 16.50
C CYS A 136 13.64 -11.93 16.41
N CYS A 137 12.97 -12.92 16.99
CA CYS A 137 13.37 -14.31 16.86
C CYS A 137 12.72 -14.94 15.61
N LEU A 138 13.45 -14.97 14.51
CA LEU A 138 13.04 -15.62 13.27
C LEU A 138 12.78 -17.10 13.53
N PHE A 139 11.55 -17.54 13.26
CA PHE A 139 11.14 -18.94 13.39
C PHE A 139 11.48 -19.57 14.74
N GLU A 140 11.47 -18.78 15.82
CA GLU A 140 11.81 -19.27 17.17
C GLU A 140 13.19 -19.96 17.22
N SER A 141 14.12 -19.52 16.35
CA SER A 141 15.40 -20.21 16.17
C SER A 141 16.61 -19.27 16.11
N ARG A 142 16.50 -18.11 15.45
CA ARG A 142 17.62 -17.19 15.26
C ARG A 142 17.20 -15.73 15.29
N CYS A 143 18.04 -14.89 15.88
CA CYS A 143 17.80 -13.46 15.85
C CYS A 143 17.94 -12.90 14.43
N GLY A 144 16.98 -12.06 14.04
CA GLY A 144 16.99 -11.28 12.81
C GLY A 144 16.38 -9.91 13.02
N PHE A 145 16.36 -9.10 11.97
CA PHE A 145 15.76 -7.77 12.01
C PHE A 145 14.25 -7.83 11.82
N LYS A 146 13.54 -6.98 12.57
CA LYS A 146 12.13 -6.66 12.32
C LYS A 146 11.97 -5.98 10.96
N LEU A 147 10.74 -5.99 10.45
CA LEU A 147 10.47 -5.46 9.12
C LEU A 147 10.60 -3.93 9.08
N PRO A 148 11.41 -3.37 8.16
CA PRO A 148 11.58 -1.93 8.05
C PRO A 148 10.35 -1.25 7.44
N LYS A 149 10.34 0.09 7.44
CA LYS A 149 9.31 0.93 6.82
C LYS A 149 9.01 0.48 5.37
N TYR A 150 7.74 0.43 5.02
CA TYR A 150 7.16 0.04 3.72
C TYR A 150 7.33 -1.43 3.30
N PHE A 151 8.06 -2.24 4.05
CA PHE A 151 8.16 -3.67 3.77
C PHE A 151 6.86 -4.40 4.05
N THR A 152 6.67 -5.48 3.32
CA THR A 152 5.49 -6.33 3.45
C THR A 152 5.48 -7.04 4.80
N CYS A 153 4.32 -7.05 5.46
CA CYS A 153 4.18 -7.55 6.84
C CYS A 153 3.22 -8.73 6.99
N TYR A 154 2.79 -9.37 5.90
CA TYR A 154 1.89 -10.52 5.94
C TYR A 154 2.57 -11.88 5.79
N PHE A 155 3.87 -11.96 5.48
CA PHE A 155 4.58 -13.25 5.35
C PHE A 155 4.95 -13.83 6.72
N THR A 156 3.92 -14.15 7.50
CA THR A 156 4.07 -14.77 8.80
C THR A 156 4.79 -16.11 8.70
N SER A 157 4.75 -16.81 7.56
CA SER A 157 5.48 -18.07 7.35
C SER A 157 6.93 -17.90 6.89
N LYS A 158 7.39 -16.68 6.53
CA LYS A 158 8.78 -16.43 6.11
C LYS A 158 9.65 -15.69 7.10
N HIS A 159 9.07 -14.84 7.93
CA HIS A 159 9.84 -14.11 8.93
C HIS A 159 9.26 -14.21 10.34
N LYS A 160 7.96 -14.50 10.56
CA LYS A 160 7.27 -14.41 11.88
C LYS A 160 7.52 -13.10 12.67
N CYS A 161 8.24 -12.14 12.10
CA CYS A 161 8.63 -10.91 12.75
C CYS A 161 7.67 -9.78 12.42
N ASP A 162 7.41 -8.96 13.43
CA ASP A 162 6.64 -7.74 13.29
C ASP A 162 7.45 -6.61 12.63
N CYS A 163 6.77 -5.49 12.42
CA CYS A 163 7.39 -4.24 12.02
C CYS A 163 8.35 -3.70 13.08
N MET A 164 9.38 -2.97 12.63
CA MET A 164 10.28 -2.23 13.51
C MET A 164 9.50 -1.30 14.46
N ASN A 165 10.12 -0.92 15.57
CA ASN A 165 9.50 -0.03 16.55
C ASN A 165 9.13 1.31 15.88
N GLY A 166 7.93 1.82 16.18
CA GLY A 166 7.38 3.02 15.53
C GLY A 166 6.62 2.75 14.22
N TYR A 167 6.48 1.49 13.82
CA TYR A 167 5.70 1.07 12.66
C TYR A 167 4.64 0.02 13.02
N VAL A 168 3.55 -0.01 12.26
CA VAL A 168 2.46 -0.97 12.39
C VAL A 168 2.16 -1.62 11.04
N CYS A 169 1.79 -2.90 11.06
CA CYS A 169 1.36 -3.61 9.87
C CYS A 169 -0.06 -3.19 9.49
N LYS A 170 -0.24 -2.53 8.34
CA LYS A 170 -1.55 -2.06 7.87
C LYS A 170 -1.76 -2.38 6.40
N THR A 171 -2.98 -2.74 6.03
CA THR A 171 -3.42 -2.80 4.64
C THR A 171 -3.50 -1.37 4.10
N THR A 172 -2.62 -1.03 3.16
CA THR A 172 -2.51 0.35 2.63
C THR A 172 -3.30 0.56 1.36
N THR A 173 -3.43 -0.47 0.53
CA THR A 173 -4.29 -0.47 -0.65
C THR A 173 -4.53 -1.91 -1.09
N THR A 174 -5.51 -2.09 -1.97
CA THR A 174 -5.71 -3.34 -2.72
C THR A 174 -5.49 -3.05 -4.19
N VAL A 175 -4.70 -3.87 -4.87
CA VAL A 175 -4.46 -3.76 -6.31
C VAL A 175 -5.03 -4.99 -7.02
N MET A 176 -5.60 -4.80 -8.21
CA MET A 176 -6.05 -5.92 -9.03
C MET A 176 -4.87 -6.46 -9.83
N LEU A 177 -4.56 -7.74 -9.66
CA LEU A 177 -3.49 -8.37 -10.44
C LEU A 177 -4.01 -8.63 -11.88
N PRO A 178 -3.36 -8.08 -12.91
CA PRO A 178 -3.89 -8.09 -14.28
C PRO A 178 -4.03 -9.49 -14.90
N VAL A 179 -3.27 -10.48 -14.42
CA VAL A 179 -3.27 -11.85 -14.98
C VAL A 179 -4.38 -12.72 -14.37
N VAL A 180 -4.68 -12.53 -13.08
CA VAL A 180 -5.59 -13.41 -12.32
C VAL A 180 -6.90 -12.74 -11.95
N GLY A 181 -7.04 -11.42 -12.13
CA GLY A 181 -8.23 -10.66 -11.75
C GLY A 181 -8.49 -10.65 -10.24
N THR A 182 -7.55 -11.17 -9.44
CA THR A 182 -7.70 -11.32 -8.00
C THR A 182 -7.28 -10.04 -7.27
N PRO A 183 -8.06 -9.58 -6.28
CA PRO A 183 -7.64 -8.48 -5.41
C PRO A 183 -6.43 -8.92 -4.57
N PHE A 184 -5.36 -8.14 -4.66
CA PHE A 184 -4.12 -8.35 -3.92
C PHE A 184 -3.95 -7.24 -2.87
N PRO A 185 -4.17 -7.54 -1.58
CA PRO A 185 -4.02 -6.57 -0.52
C PRO A 185 -2.54 -6.29 -0.24
N ILE A 186 -2.17 -5.01 -0.21
CA ILE A 186 -0.82 -4.56 0.13
C ILE A 186 -0.78 -4.25 1.63
N LYS A 187 -0.36 -5.24 2.44
CA LYS A 187 -0.06 -5.01 3.86
C LYS A 187 1.41 -4.67 4.03
N GLN A 188 1.68 -3.51 4.62
CA GLN A 188 3.04 -3.05 4.82
C GLN A 188 3.24 -2.33 6.16
N CYS A 189 4.49 -2.27 6.61
CA CYS A 189 4.87 -1.52 7.80
C CYS A 189 4.80 -0.02 7.53
N VAL A 190 3.84 0.66 8.13
CA VAL A 190 3.66 2.12 8.02
C VAL A 190 3.94 2.79 9.35
N PRO A 191 4.38 4.07 9.36
CA PRO A 191 4.51 4.83 10.60
C PRO A 191 3.23 4.78 11.43
N THR A 192 3.35 4.70 12.76
CA THR A 192 2.18 4.73 13.64
C THR A 192 1.36 6.02 13.48
N SER A 193 1.96 7.12 13.03
CA SER A 193 1.26 8.38 12.68
C SER A 193 0.32 8.26 11.47
N ASP A 194 0.53 7.25 10.62
CA ASP A 194 -0.28 6.98 9.42
C ASP A 194 -1.34 5.90 9.67
N ALA A 195 -1.38 5.37 10.90
CA ALA A 195 -2.21 4.24 11.33
C ALA A 195 -3.64 4.68 11.68
#